data_AF-A0A2T0WA64-F1
#
_entry.id   AF-A0A2T0WA64-F1
#
_cell.length_a   1.000
_cell.length_b   1.000
_cell.length_c   1.000
_cell.angle_alpha   90.00
_cell.angle_beta   90.00
_cell.angle_gamma   90.00
#
_symmetry.space_group_name_H-M   'P 1'
#
loop_
_entity.id
_entity.type
_entity.pdbx_description
1 polymer ?
#
loop_
_entity_poly.entity_id
_entity_poly.type
_entity_poly.pdbx_seq_one_letter_code
_entity_poly.pdbx_strand_id
1 'polypeptide(L)'
;MNKRMIFNKNNENTIIEHNAFKLGYIVSNIIIIAFMFLRIYFDEPIGELMTITLINTLVVSLYRVYHMNSKLTFVFALVMAFITLGLLVATLLSQYGVY
;
A
#
# COMPACT_ATOMS: atom_id res chain seq x y z
N MET A 1 37.49 13.34 10.10
CA MET A 1 36.18 12.71 10.38
C MET A 1 35.85 11.77 9.22
N ASN A 2 35.72 10.48 9.50
CA ASN A 2 35.99 9.41 8.52
C ASN A 2 34.75 9.08 7.66
N LYS A 3 34.80 9.30 6.33
CA LYS A 3 33.69 9.08 5.39
C LYS A 3 33.08 7.66 5.49
N ARG A 4 33.85 6.67 5.96
CA ARG A 4 33.38 5.29 6.20
C ARG A 4 32.34 5.17 7.33
N MET A 5 32.43 5.98 8.39
CA MET A 5 31.42 5.97 9.47
C MET A 5 30.09 6.57 9.03
N ILE A 6 30.12 7.60 8.18
CA ILE A 6 28.92 8.24 7.63
C ILE A 6 28.19 7.28 6.68
N PHE A 7 28.96 6.56 5.85
CA PHE A 7 28.41 5.57 4.91
C PHE A 7 27.77 4.37 5.62
N ASN A 8 28.39 3.87 6.70
CA ASN A 8 27.85 2.74 7.46
C ASN A 8 26.56 3.12 8.21
N LYS A 9 26.53 4.31 8.84
CA LYS A 9 25.35 4.81 9.55
C LYS A 9 24.15 5.06 8.61
N ASN A 10 24.40 5.53 7.38
CA ASN A 10 23.34 5.68 6.36
C ASN A 10 22.79 4.33 5.88
N ASN A 11 23.62 3.30 5.77
CA ASN A 11 23.16 1.96 5.42
C ASN A 11 22.37 1.30 6.55
N GLU A 12 22.78 1.47 7.82
CA GLU A 12 22.01 0.95 8.95
C GLU A 12 20.64 1.64 9.08
N ASN A 13 20.58 2.96 8.91
CA ASN A 13 19.32 3.71 8.97
C ASN A 13 18.33 3.26 7.88
N THR A 14 18.79 3.07 6.65
CA THR A 14 17.91 2.62 5.55
C THR A 14 17.38 1.20 5.75
N ILE A 15 18.18 0.31 6.38
CA ILE A 15 17.73 -1.05 6.74
C ILE A 15 16.66 -1.01 7.83
N ILE A 16 16.83 -0.15 8.85
CA ILE A 16 15.87 -0.01 9.95
C ILE A 16 14.55 0.58 9.44
N GLU A 17 14.60 1.64 8.63
CA GLU A 17 13.42 2.27 8.02
C GLU A 17 12.64 1.29 7.14
N HIS A 18 13.36 0.50 6.33
CA HIS A 18 12.74 -0.50 5.46
C HIS A 18 12.05 -1.62 6.25
N ASN A 19 12.69 -2.11 7.32
CA ASN A 19 12.11 -3.13 8.19
C ASN A 19 10.89 -2.60 8.95
N ALA A 20 10.96 -1.38 9.49
CA ALA A 20 9.82 -0.74 10.15
C ALA A 20 8.64 -0.57 9.19
N PHE A 21 8.89 -0.13 7.96
CA PHE A 21 7.86 0.01 6.93
C PHE A 21 7.22 -1.34 6.56
N LYS A 22 8.03 -2.39 6.39
CA LYS A 22 7.54 -3.74 6.09
C LYS A 22 6.67 -4.28 7.23
N LEU A 23 7.07 -4.05 8.46
CA LEU A 23 6.34 -4.52 9.65
C LEU A 23 5.01 -3.75 9.80
N GLY A 24 5.03 -2.43 9.61
CA GLY A 24 3.81 -1.60 9.57
C GLY A 24 2.85 -2.00 8.45
N TYR A 25 3.36 -2.35 7.26
CA TYR A 25 2.53 -2.86 6.16
C TYR A 25 1.85 -4.18 6.50
N ILE A 26 2.57 -5.12 7.11
CA ILE A 26 2.00 -6.43 7.50
C ILE A 26 0.92 -6.22 8.57
N VAL A 27 1.23 -5.44 9.61
CA VAL A 27 0.28 -5.16 10.70
C VAL A 27 -0.98 -4.47 10.18
N SER A 28 -0.84 -3.45 9.33
CA SER A 28 -1.99 -2.74 8.75
C SER A 28 -2.86 -3.66 7.89
N ASN A 29 -2.27 -4.56 7.08
CA ASN A 29 -3.06 -5.52 6.31
C ASN A 29 -3.82 -6.51 7.21
N ILE A 30 -3.19 -7.01 8.28
CA ILE A 30 -3.86 -7.90 9.23
C ILE A 30 -5.08 -7.20 9.85
N ILE A 31 -4.92 -5.94 10.26
CA ILE A 31 -6.02 -5.15 10.84
C ILE A 31 -7.14 -4.95 9.82
N ILE A 32 -6.83 -4.54 8.59
CA ILE A 32 -7.83 -4.29 7.55
C ILE A 32 -8.58 -5.59 7.18
N ILE A 33 -7.88 -6.71 7.06
CA ILE A 33 -8.48 -8.02 6.80
C ILE A 33 -9.38 -8.43 7.96
N ALA A 34 -8.95 -8.25 9.21
CA ALA A 34 -9.78 -8.54 10.39
C ALA A 34 -11.07 -7.69 10.40
N PHE A 35 -10.98 -6.40 10.07
CA PHE A 35 -12.15 -5.53 9.94
C PHE A 35 -13.07 -5.94 8.78
N MET A 36 -12.53 -6.43 7.66
CA MET A 36 -13.34 -6.97 6.57
C MET A 36 -14.13 -8.20 7.02
N PHE A 37 -13.50 -9.15 7.71
CA PHE A 37 -14.20 -10.33 8.25
C PHE A 37 -15.29 -9.93 9.25
N LEU A 38 -15.01 -8.97 10.12
CA LEU A 38 -15.99 -8.44 11.06
C LEU A 38 -17.19 -7.84 10.31
N ARG A 39 -16.95 -6.98 9.31
CA ARG A 39 -18.02 -6.36 8.53
C ARG A 39 -18.85 -7.37 7.73
N ILE A 40 -18.21 -8.39 7.14
CA ILE A 40 -18.92 -9.48 6.46
C ILE A 40 -19.82 -10.24 7.45
N TYR A 41 -19.34 -10.48 8.67
CA TYR A 41 -20.13 -11.15 9.71
C TYR A 41 -21.37 -10.34 10.13
N PHE A 42 -21.31 -9.01 10.04
CA PHE A 42 -22.42 -8.10 10.35
C PHE A 42 -23.19 -7.60 9.12
N ASP A 43 -22.99 -8.20 7.93
CA ASP A 43 -23.61 -7.79 6.65
C ASP A 43 -23.40 -6.29 6.29
N GLU A 44 -22.30 -5.70 6.77
CA GLU A 44 -21.95 -4.31 6.45
C GLU A 44 -21.17 -4.20 5.13
N PRO A 45 -21.34 -3.09 4.38
CA PRO A 45 -20.60 -2.87 3.15
C PRO A 45 -19.08 -2.75 3.40
N ILE A 46 -18.32 -3.58 2.69
CA ILE A 46 -16.85 -3.65 2.78
C ILE A 46 -16.11 -2.76 1.77
N GLY A 47 -16.83 -2.01 0.93
CA GLY A 47 -16.25 -1.21 -0.16
C GLY A 47 -15.22 -0.18 0.31
N GLU A 48 -15.47 0.46 1.45
CA GLU A 48 -14.54 1.42 2.07
C GLU A 48 -13.22 0.72 2.50
N LEU A 49 -13.32 -0.44 3.13
CA LEU A 49 -12.16 -1.22 3.55
C LEU A 49 -11.36 -1.76 2.34
N MET A 50 -12.04 -2.15 1.27
CA MET A 50 -11.37 -2.52 0.02
C MET A 50 -10.61 -1.34 -0.58
N THR A 51 -11.19 -0.15 -0.55
CA THR A 51 -10.54 1.09 -1.01
C THR A 51 -9.31 1.42 -0.17
N ILE A 52 -9.41 1.29 1.16
CA ILE A 52 -8.26 1.48 2.08
C ILE A 52 -7.16 0.46 1.78
N THR A 53 -7.52 -0.80 1.49
CA THR A 53 -6.55 -1.85 1.14
C THR A 53 -5.83 -1.55 -0.18
N LEU A 54 -6.56 -1.07 -1.18
CA LEU A 54 -6.02 -0.65 -2.47
C LEU A 54 -5.04 0.51 -2.35
N ILE A 55 -5.41 1.54 -1.60
CA ILE A 55 -4.53 2.70 -1.34
C ILE A 55 -3.27 2.25 -0.61
N ASN A 56 -3.40 1.42 0.43
CA ASN A 56 -2.26 0.91 1.19
C ASN A 56 -1.31 0.08 0.30
N THR A 57 -1.87 -0.76 -0.59
CA THR A 57 -1.10 -1.54 -1.57
C THR A 57 -0.39 -0.65 -2.60
N LEU A 58 -1.02 0.42 -3.05
CA LEU A 58 -0.45 1.40 -3.98
C LEU A 58 0.71 2.16 -3.34
N VAL A 59 0.56 2.63 -2.09
CA VAL A 59 1.62 3.33 -1.34
C VAL A 59 2.84 2.44 -1.15
N VAL A 60 2.64 1.17 -0.79
CA VAL A 60 3.74 0.21 -0.60
C VAL A 60 4.42 -0.15 -1.92
N SER A 61 3.65 -0.26 -3.01
CA SER A 61 4.21 -0.49 -4.34
C SER A 61 5.02 0.72 -4.81
N LEU A 62 4.54 1.95 -4.60
CA LEU A 62 5.30 3.18 -4.87
C LEU A 62 6.59 3.25 -4.05
N TYR A 63 6.50 3.02 -2.74
CA TYR A 63 7.67 3.03 -1.84
C TYR A 63 8.72 2.01 -2.29
N ARG A 64 8.30 0.80 -2.66
CA ARG A 64 9.22 -0.22 -3.17
C ARG A 64 9.77 0.09 -4.55
N VAL A 65 8.99 0.64 -5.47
CA VAL A 65 9.51 1.06 -6.79
C VAL A 65 10.54 2.17 -6.64
N TYR A 66 10.33 3.11 -5.71
CA TYR A 66 11.24 4.24 -5.50
C TYR A 66 12.51 3.86 -4.71
N HIS A 67 12.43 2.98 -3.70
CA HIS A 67 13.58 2.59 -2.86
C HIS A 67 14.25 1.26 -3.24
N MET A 68 13.53 0.33 -3.87
CA MET A 68 14.04 -0.98 -4.25
C MET A 68 13.99 -1.14 -5.77
N ASN A 69 15.15 -0.93 -6.41
CA ASN A 69 15.33 -1.16 -7.84
C ASN A 69 14.95 -2.61 -8.19
N SER A 70 13.81 -2.76 -8.86
CA SER A 70 13.35 -3.95 -9.60
C SER A 70 12.85 -5.16 -8.79
N LYS A 71 11.51 -5.28 -8.71
CA LYS A 71 10.84 -6.53 -9.07
C LYS A 71 9.61 -6.19 -9.92
N LEU A 72 9.50 -6.84 -11.08
CA LEU A 72 8.40 -6.70 -12.05
C LEU A 72 7.01 -6.81 -11.38
N THR A 73 6.92 -7.60 -10.32
CA THR A 73 5.72 -7.81 -9.50
C THR A 73 5.21 -6.53 -8.83
N PHE A 74 6.08 -5.61 -8.41
CA PHE A 74 5.65 -4.34 -7.79
C PHE A 74 5.15 -3.34 -8.82
N VAL A 75 5.76 -3.32 -10.00
CA VAL A 75 5.27 -2.51 -11.12
C VAL A 75 3.89 -3.01 -11.56
N PHE A 76 3.70 -4.33 -11.62
CA PHE A 76 2.39 -4.91 -11.90
C PHE A 76 1.36 -4.56 -10.82
N ALA A 77 1.71 -4.69 -9.54
CA ALA A 77 0.83 -4.30 -8.43
C ALA A 77 0.47 -2.81 -8.47
N LEU A 78 1.42 -1.94 -8.83
CA LEU A 78 1.19 -0.52 -9.02
C LEU A 78 0.19 -0.25 -10.16
N VAL A 79 0.41 -0.85 -11.33
CA VAL A 79 -0.47 -0.71 -12.50
C VAL A 79 -1.88 -1.19 -12.17
N MET A 80 -2.01 -2.36 -11.55
CA MET A 80 -3.30 -2.89 -11.11
C MET A 80 -3.99 -1.93 -10.13
N ALA A 81 -3.27 -1.40 -9.14
CA ALA A 81 -3.84 -0.46 -8.19
C ALA A 81 -4.29 0.86 -8.85
N PHE A 82 -3.58 1.36 -9.85
CA PHE A 82 -4.01 2.52 -10.64
C PHE A 82 -5.27 2.23 -11.46
N ILE A 83 -5.35 1.08 -12.12
CA ILE A 83 -6.54 0.66 -12.88
C ILE A 83 -7.74 0.57 -11.93
N THR A 84 -7.58 -0.08 -10.78
CA THR A 84 -8.66 -0.23 -9.82
C THR A 84 -9.10 1.10 -9.21
N LEU A 85 -8.17 2.03 -8.93
CA LEU A 85 -8.53 3.40 -8.52
C LEU A 85 -9.31 4.13 -9.62
N GLY A 86 -8.90 4.00 -10.88
CA GLY A 86 -9.62 4.59 -12.01
C GLY A 86 -11.04 4.05 -12.13
N LEU A 87 -11.23 2.73 -11.98
CA LEU A 87 -12.55 2.11 -11.94
C LEU A 87 -13.36 2.58 -10.73
N LEU A 88 -12.75 2.70 -9.55
CA LEU A 88 -13.41 3.17 -8.33
C LEU A 88 -13.95 4.59 -8.50
N VAL A 89 -13.13 5.48 -9.08
CA VAL A 89 -13.53 6.85 -9.43
C VAL A 89 -14.66 6.83 -10.45
N ALA A 90 -14.58 6.00 -11.50
CA ALA A 90 -15.66 5.88 -12.48
C ALA A 90 -16.98 5.41 -11.86
N THR A 91 -16.96 4.42 -10.96
CA THR A 91 -18.15 3.99 -10.22
C THR A 91 -18.71 5.09 -9.31
N LEU A 92 -17.85 5.88 -8.65
CA LEU A 92 -18.30 7.02 -7.87
C LEU A 92 -18.99 8.06 -8.76
N LEU A 93 -18.38 8.44 -9.89
CA LEU A 93 -19.01 9.38 -10.83
C LEU A 93 -20.36 8.88 -11.36
N SER A 94 -20.50 7.57 -11.60
CA SER A 94 -21.77 6.96 -11.99
C SER A 94 -22.81 7.01 -10.85
N GLN A 95 -22.41 6.75 -9.60
CA GLN A 95 -23.33 6.87 -8.45
C GLN A 95 -23.82 8.29 -8.22
N TYR A 96 -22.98 9.30 -8.49
CA TYR A 96 -23.35 10.71 -8.38
C TYR A 96 -24.10 11.24 -9.62
N GLY A 97 -24.46 10.38 -10.58
CA GLY A 97 -25.27 10.74 -11.74
C GLY A 97 -24.58 11.67 -12.74
N VAL A 98 -23.24 11.71 -12.73
CA VAL A 98 -22.46 12.46 -13.73
C VAL A 98 -22.42 11.71 -15.07
N TYR A 99 -22.83 10.43 -15.07
CA TYR A 99 -23.13 9.58 -16.24
C TYR A 99 -24.32 8.68 -15.97
#